data_AF-A0A7V9CWF7-F1
#
_entry.id   AF-A0A7V9CWF7-F1
#
_cell.length_a   1.000
_cell.length_b   1.000
_cell.length_c   1.000
_cell.angle_alpha   90.00
_cell.angle_beta   90.00
_cell.angle_gamma   90.00
#
_symmetry.space_group_name_H-M   'P 1'
#
loop_
_entity.id
_entity.type
_entity.pdbx_description
1 polymer ?
#
loop_
_entity_poly.entity_id
_entity_poly.type
_entity_poly.pdbx_seq_one_letter_code
_entity_poly.pdbx_strand_id
1 'polypeptide(L)'
;MIAYKFLSSGAIGLFSRHAWPTPTSDAPGEWVRVDGEVKECLNGVHACAKSQLVEWLDDELWEIELESPVREADGELIAPAGR
;
A
#
# COMPACT_ATOMS: atom_id res chain seq x y z
N MET A 1 -8.63 3.29 -6.46
CA MET A 1 -9.32 2.07 -5.96
C MET A 1 -9.07 1.96 -4.48
N ILE A 2 -10.07 1.61 -3.66
CA ILE A 2 -9.83 1.36 -2.21
C ILE A 2 -9.24 -0.04 -2.03
N ALA A 3 -8.17 -0.14 -1.25
CA ALA A 3 -7.46 -1.36 -0.90
C ALA A 3 -6.97 -1.29 0.55
N TYR A 4 -6.30 -2.35 1.02
CA TYR A 4 -5.80 -2.44 2.38
C TYR A 4 -4.30 -2.69 2.40
N LYS A 5 -3.59 -2.04 3.32
CA LYS A 5 -2.15 -2.21 3.49
C LYS A 5 -1.84 -2.45 4.96
N PHE A 6 -1.09 -3.51 5.20
CA PHE A 6 -0.48 -3.73 6.50
C PHE A 6 0.89 -3.04 6.57
N LEU A 7 1.14 -2.42 7.71
CA LEU A 7 2.39 -1.73 8.05
C LEU A 7 2.83 -2.19 9.43
N SER A 8 4.14 -2.20 9.67
CA SER A 8 4.68 -2.36 11.02
C SER A 8 4.41 -1.11 11.85
N SER A 9 4.47 -1.24 13.18
CA SER A 9 4.17 -0.14 14.10
C SER A 9 4.83 1.19 13.71
N GLY A 10 4.03 2.25 13.66
CA GLY A 10 4.43 3.59 13.23
C GLY A 10 4.30 3.83 11.72
N ALA A 11 3.37 3.15 11.05
CA ALA A 11 3.14 3.24 9.61
C ALA A 11 4.41 2.97 8.76
N ILE A 12 5.20 1.96 9.14
CA ILE A 12 6.44 1.61 8.44
C ILE A 12 6.21 0.42 7.51
N GLY A 13 6.60 0.54 6.25
CA GLY A 13 6.53 -0.57 5.29
C GLY A 13 7.49 -1.69 5.67
N LEU A 14 7.00 -2.93 5.80
CA LEU A 14 7.78 -4.09 6.23
C LEU A 14 9.07 -4.30 5.41
N PHE A 15 8.96 -4.33 4.08
CA PHE A 15 10.09 -4.57 3.18
C PHE A 15 10.84 -3.29 2.82
N SER A 16 10.13 -2.23 2.48
CA SER A 16 10.73 -0.97 2.01
C SER A 16 11.34 -0.14 3.14
N ARG A 17 10.92 -0.38 4.39
CA ARG A 17 11.20 0.48 5.56
C ARG A 17 10.80 1.94 5.37
N HIS A 18 9.96 2.21 4.37
CA HIS A 18 9.48 3.55 4.10
C HIS A 18 8.43 3.93 5.15
N ALA A 19 8.60 5.10 5.76
CA ALA A 19 7.61 5.68 6.66
C ALA A 19 6.50 6.31 5.83
N TRP A 20 5.29 5.75 5.91
CA TRP A 20 4.14 6.24 5.18
C TRP A 20 3.62 7.54 5.81
N PRO A 21 3.31 8.57 4.99
CA PRO A 21 2.59 9.73 5.47
C PRO A 21 1.20 9.32 5.98
N THR A 22 0.95 9.48 7.27
CA THR A 22 -0.35 9.14 7.87
C THR A 22 -1.36 10.27 7.71
N PRO A 23 -2.66 9.98 7.61
CA PRO A 23 -3.69 11.01 7.60
C PRO A 23 -3.68 11.87 8.86
N THR A 24 -4.13 13.10 8.73
CA THR A 24 -4.47 13.98 9.86
C THR A 24 -5.98 14.02 10.04
N SER A 25 -6.49 14.79 11.01
CA SER A 25 -7.94 14.95 11.19
C SER A 25 -8.63 15.54 9.96
N ASP A 26 -7.89 16.30 9.14
CA ASP A 26 -8.47 17.17 8.12
C ASP A 26 -8.13 16.74 6.69
N ALA A 27 -7.20 15.79 6.52
CA ALA A 27 -6.73 15.35 5.20
C ALA A 27 -6.15 13.92 5.20
N PRO A 28 -6.28 13.19 4.08
CA PRO A 28 -5.57 11.92 3.89
C PRO A 28 -4.04 12.13 3.85
N GLY A 29 -3.29 11.03 3.98
CA GLY A 29 -1.84 11.03 3.80
C GLY A 29 -1.42 11.52 2.41
N GLU A 30 -0.18 11.99 2.30
CA GLU A 30 0.40 12.29 0.99
C GLU A 30 0.59 11.03 0.15
N TRP A 31 0.49 11.16 -1.17
CA TRP A 31 0.74 10.05 -2.09
C TRP A 31 2.19 9.58 -2.03
N VAL A 32 2.37 8.31 -1.72
CA VAL A 32 3.61 7.58 -1.95
C VAL A 32 3.63 7.10 -3.40
N ARG A 33 4.65 7.50 -4.14
CA ARG A 33 4.79 7.24 -5.58
C ARG A 33 6.10 6.53 -5.87
N VAL A 34 6.07 5.65 -6.87
CA VAL A 34 7.31 5.05 -7.40
C VAL A 34 7.65 5.65 -8.75
N ASP A 35 8.94 5.78 -9.03
CA ASP A 35 9.43 6.23 -10.32
C ASP A 35 9.49 5.07 -11.33
N GLY A 36 9.18 5.40 -12.59
CA GLY A 36 9.29 4.47 -13.71
C GLY A 36 8.13 3.47 -13.81
N GLU A 37 8.34 2.45 -14.65
CA GLU A 37 7.34 1.40 -14.86
C GLU A 37 7.24 0.48 -13.64
N VAL A 38 6.00 0.17 -13.23
CA VAL A 38 5.71 -0.79 -12.16
C VAL A 38 6.08 -2.22 -12.60
N LYS A 39 6.86 -2.88 -11.77
CA LYS A 39 7.43 -4.22 -11.91
C LYS A 39 7.18 -4.99 -10.61
N GLU A 40 6.51 -6.14 -10.74
CA GLU A 40 6.21 -7.05 -9.64
C GLU A 40 7.45 -7.35 -8.80
N CYS A 41 7.28 -7.34 -7.47
CA CYS A 41 8.32 -7.59 -6.48
C CYS A 41 9.54 -6.64 -6.52
N LEU A 42 9.56 -5.61 -7.37
CA LEU A 42 10.69 -4.67 -7.50
C LEU A 42 10.31 -3.25 -7.09
N ASN A 43 9.21 -2.73 -7.63
CA ASN A 43 8.67 -1.42 -7.28
C ASN A 43 7.14 -1.45 -7.27
N GLY A 44 6.55 -0.31 -6.96
CA GLY A 44 5.11 -0.16 -6.81
C GLY A 44 4.66 -0.19 -5.36
N VAL A 45 3.50 0.41 -5.14
CA VAL A 45 2.76 0.27 -3.89
C VAL A 45 2.04 -1.06 -3.90
N HIS A 46 2.41 -1.92 -2.96
CA HIS A 46 1.79 -3.22 -2.74
C HIS A 46 0.72 -3.09 -1.65
N ALA A 47 -0.44 -3.66 -1.90
CA ALA A 47 -1.61 -3.69 -1.04
C ALA A 47 -2.36 -5.00 -1.24
N CYS A 48 -3.45 -5.20 -0.51
CA CYS A 48 -4.30 -6.37 -0.61
C CYS A 48 -5.77 -5.98 -0.72
N ALA A 49 -6.55 -6.87 -1.32
CA ALA A 49 -8.01 -6.78 -1.26
C ALA A 49 -8.50 -7.20 0.13
N LYS A 50 -9.72 -6.81 0.50
CA LYS A 50 -10.34 -7.18 1.79
C LYS A 50 -10.35 -8.69 2.05
N SER A 51 -10.50 -9.51 1.01
CA SER A 51 -10.53 -10.97 1.11
C SER A 51 -9.16 -11.58 1.47
N GLN A 52 -8.07 -10.82 1.34
CA GLN A 52 -6.69 -11.28 1.57
C GLN A 52 -6.11 -10.80 2.91
N LEU A 53 -6.89 -10.10 3.74
CA LEU A 53 -6.41 -9.49 4.99
C LEU A 53 -5.71 -10.47 5.94
N VAL A 54 -6.17 -11.72 6.01
CA VAL A 54 -5.63 -12.73 6.93
C VAL A 54 -4.20 -13.13 6.55
N GLU A 55 -3.90 -13.20 5.25
CA GLU A 55 -2.58 -13.59 4.75
C GLU A 55 -1.56 -12.43 4.86
N TRP A 56 -2.03 -11.20 5.05
CA TRP A 56 -1.22 -9.98 5.08
C TRP A 56 -1.01 -9.41 6.49
N LEU A 57 -1.47 -10.09 7.54
CA LEU A 57 -1.48 -9.58 8.91
C LEU A 57 -0.10 -9.06 9.38
N ASP A 58 -0.11 -7.82 9.86
CA ASP A 58 1.00 -7.15 10.57
C ASP A 58 0.41 -6.24 11.66
N ASP A 59 1.25 -5.45 12.33
CA ASP A 59 0.88 -4.61 13.48
C ASP A 59 -0.26 -3.64 13.21
N GLU A 60 -0.29 -2.99 12.04
CA GLU A 60 -1.23 -1.93 11.71
C GLU A 60 -1.92 -2.18 10.36
N LEU A 61 -3.26 -2.17 10.37
CA LEU A 61 -4.09 -2.23 9.17
C LEU A 61 -4.53 -0.84 8.75
N TRP A 62 -4.22 -0.47 7.50
CA TRP A 62 -4.59 0.79 6.89
C TRP A 62 -5.50 0.57 5.67
N GLU A 63 -6.54 1.39 5.53
CA GLU A 63 -7.28 1.54 4.29
C GLU A 63 -6.58 2.60 3.44
N ILE A 64 -6.31 2.30 2.18
CA ILE A 64 -5.58 3.19 1.26
C ILE A 64 -6.27 3.31 -0.10
N GLU A 65 -6.00 4.42 -0.78
CA GLU A 65 -6.37 4.62 -2.18
C GLU A 65 -5.19 4.25 -3.08
N LEU A 66 -5.45 3.43 -4.10
CA LEU A 66 -4.49 3.11 -5.17
C LEU A 66 -4.79 3.88 -6.45
N GLU A 67 -3.73 4.37 -7.09
CA GLU A 67 -3.79 5.00 -8.41
C GLU A 67 -3.81 3.93 -9.52
N SER A 68 -4.60 4.15 -10.57
CA SER A 68 -4.62 3.27 -11.74
C SER A 68 -3.36 3.46 -12.61
N PRO A 69 -2.88 2.41 -13.30
CA PRO A 69 -3.44 1.06 -13.35
C PRO A 69 -3.06 0.22 -12.12
N VAL A 70 -4.05 -0.50 -11.58
CA VAL A 70 -3.83 -1.51 -10.54
C VAL A 70 -3.70 -2.87 -11.23
N ARG A 71 -2.63 -3.60 -10.91
CA ARG A 71 -2.44 -5.00 -11.31
C ARG A 71 -2.72 -5.90 -10.13
N GLU A 72 -3.38 -7.04 -10.39
CA GLU A 72 -3.58 -8.10 -9.40
C GLU A 72 -2.68 -9.28 -9.77
N ALA A 73 -1.85 -9.71 -8.84
CA ALA A 73 -0.92 -10.82 -9.03
C ALA A 73 -0.73 -11.54 -7.69
N ASP A 74 -0.86 -12.87 -7.67
CA ASP A 74 -0.60 -13.73 -6.50
C ASP A 74 -1.27 -13.28 -5.18
N GLY A 75 -2.50 -12.73 -5.26
CA GLY A 75 -3.23 -12.23 -4.09
C GLY A 75 -2.83 -10.83 -3.63
N GLU A 76 -1.95 -10.17 -4.37
CA GLU A 76 -1.49 -8.81 -4.16
C GLU A 76 -2.13 -7.84 -5.17
N LEU A 77 -2.27 -6.58 -4.75
CA LEU A 77 -2.61 -5.45 -5.59
C LEU A 77 -1.39 -4.54 -5.71
N ILE A 78 -1.00 -4.19 -6.93
CA ILE A 78 0.20 -3.39 -7.20
C ILE A 78 -0.19 -2.18 -8.04
N ALA A 79 0.22 -1.00 -7.58
CA ALA A 79 -0.10 0.28 -8.20
C ALA A 79 1.13 1.21 -8.26
N PRO A 80 1.16 2.19 -9.19
CA PRO A 80 2.21 3.20 -9.26
C PRO A 80 2.23 4.14 -8.05
N ALA A 81 1.09 4.30 -7.37
CA ALA A 81 0.98 5.17 -6.21
C ALA A 81 -0.12 4.71 -5.23
N GLY A 82 0.04 5.08 -3.96
CA GLY A 82 -0.96 4.90 -2.92
C GLY A 82 -0.92 5.99 -1.86
N ARG A 83 -2.04 6.24 -1.16
CA ARG A 83 -2.13 7.08 0.04
C ARG A 83 -3.14 6.56 1.05
#